data_AF-A0A5C6D828-F1
#
_entry.id   AF-A0A5C6D828-F1
#
_cell.length_a   1.000
_cell.length_b   1.000
_cell.length_c   1.000
_cell.angle_alpha   90.00
_cell.angle_beta   90.00
_cell.angle_gamma   90.00
#
_symmetry.space_group_name_H-M   'P 1'
#
loop_
_entity.id
_entity.type
_entity.pdbx_description
1 polymer ?
#
loop_
_entity_poly.entity_id
_entity_poly.type
_entity_poly.pdbx_seq_one_letter_code
_entity_poly.pdbx_strand_id
1 'polypeptide(L)'
;MDAPLVNTPHYVLLDGKHRIGPPLVSPRSGQECVAIYGFSDKHPYDAFCSQSELALTPYPLVKGYLRNQLEVARNAILLIVVDAAGPNALQLNAATMQSVLESQVNQSKHVAVSFRLTRDEQSKAYHLEESLPDLVSP
;
A
#
# COMPACT_ATOMS: atom_id res chain seq x y z
N MET A 1 -8.30 -20.43 -0.11
CA MET A 1 -7.44 -19.97 1.00
C MET A 1 -7.72 -18.50 1.22
N ASP A 2 -7.82 -18.06 2.48
CA ASP A 2 -8.10 -16.66 2.80
C ASP A 2 -6.93 -15.75 2.37
N ALA A 3 -7.24 -14.52 1.96
CA ALA A 3 -6.23 -13.52 1.66
C ALA A 3 -5.35 -13.28 2.89
N PRO A 4 -4.02 -13.14 2.74
CA PRO A 4 -3.13 -12.96 3.88
C PRO A 4 -3.49 -11.68 4.64
N LEU A 5 -3.44 -11.75 5.97
CA LEU A 5 -3.70 -10.61 6.85
C LEU A 5 -2.38 -9.90 7.20
N VAL A 6 -2.39 -8.58 7.15
CA VAL A 6 -1.28 -7.71 7.58
C VAL A 6 -1.78 -6.73 8.63
N ASN A 7 -0.86 -6.16 9.42
CA ASN A 7 -1.22 -5.15 10.41
C ASN A 7 -1.84 -3.92 9.75
N THR A 8 -2.88 -3.35 10.36
CA THR A 8 -3.51 -2.14 9.81
C THR A 8 -2.53 -0.96 9.86
N PRO A 9 -2.25 -0.29 8.73
CA PRO A 9 -1.32 0.84 8.73
C PRO A 9 -1.94 2.07 9.42
N HIS A 10 -1.10 2.76 10.20
CA HIS A 10 -1.45 3.96 10.96
C HIS A 10 -0.65 5.19 10.53
N TYR A 11 0.43 4.97 9.79
CA TYR A 11 1.30 6.03 9.27
C TYR A 11 1.48 5.86 7.77
N VAL A 12 1.76 6.96 7.08
CA VAL A 12 2.21 6.98 5.69
C VAL A 12 3.53 7.70 5.60
N LEU A 13 4.29 7.38 4.55
CA LEU A 13 5.61 7.94 4.34
C LEU A 13 5.54 9.24 3.54
N LEU A 14 6.22 10.27 4.04
CA LEU A 14 6.42 11.53 3.32
C LEU A 14 7.89 11.74 2.96
N ASP A 15 8.12 12.23 1.75
CA ASP A 15 9.32 12.96 1.36
C ASP A 15 8.97 14.45 1.24
N GLY A 16 9.48 15.26 2.16
CA GLY A 16 9.03 16.64 2.36
C GLY A 16 7.52 16.72 2.63
N LYS A 17 6.74 17.21 1.66
CA LYS A 17 5.27 17.34 1.74
C LYS A 17 4.52 16.30 0.91
N HIS A 18 5.23 15.43 0.20
CA HIS A 18 4.64 14.51 -0.77
C HIS A 18 4.59 13.09 -0.19
N ARG A 19 3.43 12.44 -0.31
CA ARG A 19 3.31 11.01 0.00
C ARG A 19 4.02 10.24 -1.09
N ILE A 20 4.84 9.29 -0.69
CA ILE A 20 5.64 8.49 -1.62
C ILE A 20 5.18 7.04 -1.61
N GLY A 21 5.42 6.38 -2.72
CA GLY A 21 5.13 4.97 -2.94
C GLY A 21 6.02 4.39 -4.02
N PRO A 22 5.96 3.07 -4.23
CA PRO A 22 6.69 2.44 -5.31
C PRO A 22 6.14 2.88 -6.68
N PRO A 23 6.99 3.00 -7.71
CA PRO A 23 6.51 3.16 -9.07
C PRO A 23 5.73 1.92 -9.51
N LEU A 24 4.53 2.12 -10.08
CA LEU A 24 3.66 1.03 -10.53
C LEU A 24 3.58 1.00 -12.04
N VAL A 25 3.49 -0.21 -12.59
CA VAL A 25 3.06 -0.42 -13.97
C VAL A 25 1.52 -0.43 -13.98
N SER A 26 0.91 0.42 -14.81
CA SER A 26 -0.54 0.43 -14.95
C SER A 26 -1.05 -0.95 -15.39
N PRO A 27 -1.97 -1.59 -14.64
CA PRO A 27 -2.42 -2.95 -14.93
C PRO A 27 -3.27 -3.03 -16.21
N ARG A 28 -3.91 -1.91 -16.62
CA ARG A 28 -4.72 -1.80 -17.84
C ARG A 28 -4.59 -0.41 -18.43
N SER A 29 -4.64 -0.30 -19.76
CA SER A 29 -4.67 0.99 -20.47
C SER A 29 -5.86 1.83 -19.99
N GLY A 30 -5.58 2.99 -19.40
CA GLY A 30 -6.59 3.97 -18.96
C GLY A 30 -7.05 3.85 -17.51
N GLN A 31 -6.56 2.87 -16.74
CA GLN A 31 -6.83 2.79 -15.30
C GLN A 31 -5.64 3.35 -14.51
N GLU A 32 -5.86 4.43 -13.79
CA GLU A 32 -4.85 5.00 -12.90
C GLU A 32 -4.67 4.08 -11.68
N CYS A 33 -3.42 3.88 -11.27
CA CYS A 33 -3.10 3.08 -10.09
C CYS A 33 -2.05 3.83 -9.28
N VAL A 34 -2.35 4.03 -8.01
CA VAL A 34 -1.48 4.77 -7.08
C VAL A 34 -1.29 3.94 -5.82
N ALA A 35 -0.03 3.74 -5.44
CA ALA A 35 0.34 3.18 -4.16
C ALA A 35 1.10 4.22 -3.34
N ILE A 36 0.90 4.19 -2.03
CA ILE A 36 1.75 4.90 -1.06
C ILE A 36 2.26 3.91 -0.01
N TYR A 37 3.44 4.16 0.54
CA TYR A 37 3.94 3.38 1.67
C TYR A 37 3.18 3.74 2.94
N GLY A 38 2.71 2.71 3.64
CA GLY A 38 2.08 2.79 4.94
C GLY A 38 2.71 1.83 5.93
N PHE A 39 2.73 2.26 7.19
CA PHE A 39 3.37 1.51 8.28
C PHE A 39 2.39 1.34 9.44
N SER A 40 2.36 0.13 9.99
CA SER A 40 1.54 -0.20 11.16
C SER A 40 2.15 0.34 12.44
N ASP A 41 3.46 0.25 12.60
CA ASP A 41 4.19 0.76 13.75
C ASP A 41 5.59 1.29 13.39
N LYS A 42 6.37 1.64 14.43
CA LYS A 42 7.70 2.24 14.29
C LYS A 42 8.76 1.26 13.76
N HIS A 43 8.68 -0.02 14.10
CA HIS A 43 9.68 -1.01 13.73
C HIS A 43 9.82 -1.23 12.21
N PRO A 44 8.74 -1.50 11.44
CA PRO A 44 8.86 -1.62 9.99
C PRO A 44 9.21 -0.29 9.32
N TYR A 45 8.79 0.85 9.89
CA TYR A 45 9.23 2.17 9.44
C TYR A 45 10.74 2.37 9.59
N ASP A 46 11.31 2.06 10.77
CA ASP A 46 12.74 2.19 11.03
C ASP A 46 13.55 1.25 10.12
N ALA A 47 13.05 0.02 9.91
CA ALA A 47 13.65 -0.94 8.99
C ALA A 47 13.68 -0.40 7.54
N PHE A 48 12.56 0.16 7.06
CA PHE A 48 12.50 0.79 5.74
C PHE A 48 13.49 1.96 5.61
N CYS A 49 13.54 2.84 6.62
CA CYS A 49 14.42 4.01 6.60
C CYS A 49 15.90 3.63 6.62
N SER A 50 16.28 2.54 7.30
CA SER A 50 17.67 2.04 7.29
C SER A 50 18.15 1.61 5.90
N GLN A 51 17.22 1.35 4.97
CA GLN A 51 17.48 0.97 3.58
C GLN A 51 17.23 2.11 2.59
N SER A 52 17.01 3.33 3.07
CA SER A 52 16.74 4.50 2.24
C SER A 52 17.77 5.60 2.52
N GLU A 53 18.18 6.29 1.46
CA GLU A 53 19.02 7.49 1.57
C GLU A 53 18.19 8.78 1.72
N LEU A 54 16.85 8.67 1.69
CA LEU A 54 15.94 9.80 1.76
C LEU A 54 15.67 10.23 3.21
N ALA A 55 15.41 11.52 3.40
CA ALA A 55 15.01 12.11 4.67
C ALA A 55 13.50 11.88 4.93
N LEU A 56 13.15 10.63 5.20
CA LEU A 56 11.76 10.17 5.26
C LEU A 56 11.11 10.47 6.61
N THR A 57 9.88 10.97 6.59
CA THR A 57 9.12 11.23 7.82
C THR A 57 7.82 10.42 7.86
N PRO A 58 7.47 9.81 9.01
CA PRO A 58 6.20 9.15 9.17
C PRO A 58 5.13 10.21 9.48
N TYR A 59 3.99 10.13 8.80
CA TYR A 59 2.87 11.03 9.02
C TYR A 59 1.60 10.25 9.34
N PRO A 60 0.76 10.69 10.30
CA PRO A 60 -0.46 9.97 10.64
C PRO A 60 -1.37 9.73 9.42
N LEU A 61 -1.75 8.47 9.22
CA LEU A 61 -2.72 8.07 8.23
C LEU A 61 -4.13 8.27 8.79
N VAL A 62 -4.67 9.46 8.56
CA VAL A 62 -5.98 9.85 9.10
C VAL A 62 -7.13 9.41 8.19
N LYS A 63 -8.24 8.98 8.81
CA LYS A 63 -9.48 8.55 8.12
C LYS A 63 -10.00 9.59 7.12
N GLY A 64 -9.88 10.89 7.45
CA GLY A 64 -10.30 11.98 6.56
C GLY A 64 -9.50 12.04 5.26
N TYR A 65 -8.19 11.75 5.31
CA TYR A 65 -7.36 11.67 4.11
C TYR A 65 -7.82 10.50 3.22
N LEU A 66 -8.01 9.31 3.80
CA LEU A 66 -8.46 8.13 3.05
C LEU A 66 -9.79 8.38 2.34
N ARG A 67 -10.78 8.94 3.05
CA ARG A 67 -12.10 9.29 2.48
C ARG A 67 -11.96 10.27 1.31
N ASN A 68 -11.20 11.34 1.50
CA ASN A 68 -11.01 12.35 0.45
C ASN A 68 -10.38 11.75 -0.82
N GLN A 69 -9.40 10.85 -0.68
CA GLN A 69 -8.79 10.19 -1.84
C GLN A 69 -9.80 9.31 -2.58
N LEU A 70 -10.59 8.52 -1.84
CA LEU A 70 -11.62 7.64 -2.41
C LEU A 70 -12.73 8.42 -3.14
N GLU A 71 -13.07 9.62 -2.67
CA GLU A 71 -14.06 10.49 -3.32
C GLU A 71 -13.54 11.13 -4.61
N VAL A 72 -12.27 11.55 -4.62
CA VAL A 72 -11.63 12.23 -5.75
C VAL A 72 -11.29 11.23 -6.86
N ALA A 73 -10.75 10.07 -6.53
CA ALA A 73 -10.17 9.15 -7.49
C ALA A 73 -11.14 8.01 -7.86
N ARG A 74 -12.32 8.37 -8.40
CA ARG A 74 -13.42 7.41 -8.65
C ARG A 74 -13.09 6.22 -9.56
N ASN A 75 -12.08 6.36 -10.42
CA ASN A 75 -11.67 5.32 -11.37
C ASN A 75 -10.23 4.82 -11.13
N ALA A 76 -9.59 5.22 -10.02
CA ALA A 76 -8.22 4.82 -9.71
C ALA A 76 -8.18 3.66 -8.72
N ILE A 77 -7.22 2.76 -8.86
CA ILE A 77 -6.88 1.79 -7.83
C ILE A 77 -5.98 2.50 -6.82
N LEU A 78 -6.50 2.72 -5.61
CA LEU A 78 -5.76 3.37 -4.52
C LEU A 78 -5.29 2.35 -3.50
N LEU A 79 -3.97 2.21 -3.37
CA LEU A 79 -3.33 1.21 -2.54
C LEU A 79 -2.47 1.82 -1.45
N ILE A 80 -2.35 1.06 -0.35
CA ILE A 80 -1.35 1.27 0.68
C ILE A 80 -0.48 0.02 0.73
N VAL A 81 0.80 0.19 0.40
CA VAL A 81 1.81 -0.84 0.64
C VAL A 81 2.07 -0.91 2.13
N VAL A 82 1.87 -2.07 2.73
CA VAL A 82 1.93 -2.26 4.18
C VAL A 82 3.29 -2.82 4.56
N ASP A 83 3.97 -2.13 5.47
CA ASP A 83 5.19 -2.59 6.15
C ASP A 83 6.27 -3.13 5.17
N ALA A 84 6.53 -2.37 4.11
CA ALA A 84 7.60 -2.68 3.17
C ALA A 84 8.94 -2.78 3.89
N ALA A 85 9.73 -3.82 3.59
CA ALA A 85 11.06 -4.00 4.18
C ALA A 85 12.07 -2.91 3.75
N GLY A 86 11.84 -2.28 2.60
CA GLY A 86 12.68 -1.23 2.04
C GLY A 86 12.16 -0.75 0.68
N PRO A 87 12.74 0.33 0.12
CA PRO A 87 12.28 0.92 -1.15
C PRO A 87 12.50 0.01 -2.37
N ASN A 88 13.38 -0.97 -2.24
CA ASN A 88 13.80 -1.90 -3.30
C ASN A 88 13.32 -3.34 -3.07
N ALA A 89 12.43 -3.57 -2.10
CA ALA A 89 11.97 -4.92 -1.76
C ALA A 89 11.31 -5.59 -2.97
N LEU A 90 11.71 -6.82 -3.29
CA LEU A 90 11.25 -7.53 -4.50
C LEU A 90 9.75 -7.81 -4.50
N GLN A 91 9.18 -8.00 -3.30
CA GLN A 91 7.76 -8.26 -3.11
C GLN A 91 7.21 -7.33 -2.04
N LEU A 92 6.02 -6.80 -2.31
CA LEU A 92 5.32 -5.87 -1.44
C LEU A 92 3.87 -6.34 -1.28
N ASN A 93 3.36 -6.29 -0.05
CA ASN A 93 1.95 -6.50 0.22
C ASN A 93 1.22 -5.16 0.20
N ALA A 94 0.06 -5.11 -0.43
CA ALA A 94 -0.76 -3.92 -0.45
C ALA A 94 -2.23 -4.22 -0.14
N ALA A 95 -2.86 -3.31 0.58
CA ALA A 95 -4.30 -3.29 0.82
C ALA A 95 -4.90 -2.06 0.13
N THR A 96 -6.18 -2.13 -0.25
CA THR A 96 -6.86 -0.93 -0.77
C THR A 96 -7.02 0.14 0.33
N MET A 97 -7.01 1.42 -0.06
CA MET A 97 -7.32 2.51 0.88
C MET A 97 -8.69 2.34 1.54
N GLN A 98 -9.65 1.73 0.84
CA GLN A 98 -10.97 1.40 1.37
C GLN A 98 -10.88 0.37 2.51
N SER A 99 -10.20 -0.77 2.29
CA SER A 99 -10.04 -1.81 3.32
C SER A 99 -9.28 -1.31 4.55
N VAL A 100 -8.29 -0.43 4.34
CA VAL A 100 -7.56 0.22 5.45
C VAL A 100 -8.48 1.17 6.21
N LEU A 101 -9.27 1.99 5.52
CA LEU A 101 -10.24 2.90 6.16
C LEU A 101 -11.24 2.11 7.01
N GLU A 102 -11.81 1.04 6.47
CA GLU A 102 -12.74 0.16 7.19
C GLU A 102 -12.08 -0.45 8.43
N SER A 103 -10.86 -0.95 8.30
CA SER A 103 -10.10 -1.51 9.42
C SER A 103 -9.86 -0.45 10.51
N GLN A 104 -9.49 0.78 10.13
CA GLN A 104 -9.33 1.88 11.08
C GLN A 104 -10.65 2.33 11.73
N VAL A 105 -11.77 2.28 11.00
CA VAL A 105 -13.10 2.60 11.53
C VAL A 105 -13.53 1.56 12.56
N ASN A 106 -13.35 0.28 12.23
CA ASN A 106 -13.71 -0.85 13.06
C ASN A 106 -12.69 -1.17 14.16
N GLN A 107 -11.60 -0.40 14.25
CA GLN A 107 -10.47 -0.64 15.16
C GLN A 107 -9.89 -2.06 15.02
N SER A 108 -9.94 -2.61 13.81
CA SER A 108 -9.32 -3.89 13.49
C SER A 108 -7.80 -3.74 13.56
N LYS A 109 -7.14 -4.75 14.12
CA LYS A 109 -5.68 -4.84 14.15
C LYS A 109 -5.09 -5.23 12.79
N HIS A 110 -5.89 -5.91 11.97
CA HIS A 110 -5.44 -6.46 10.70
C HIS A 110 -6.34 -6.04 9.56
N VAL A 111 -5.74 -5.95 8.37
CA VAL A 111 -6.40 -5.73 7.09
C VAL A 111 -5.98 -6.84 6.12
N ALA A 112 -6.90 -7.28 5.26
CA ALA A 112 -6.58 -8.25 4.23
C ALA A 112 -5.74 -7.61 3.11
N VAL A 113 -4.70 -8.32 2.68
CA VAL A 113 -3.92 -7.99 1.49
C VAL A 113 -4.82 -8.16 0.28
N SER A 114 -4.96 -7.07 -0.50
CA SER A 114 -5.76 -7.06 -1.72
C SER A 114 -4.88 -7.26 -2.96
N PHE A 115 -3.61 -6.85 -2.89
CA PHE A 115 -2.67 -6.94 -4.00
C PHE A 115 -1.28 -7.37 -3.51
N ARG A 116 -0.61 -8.16 -4.34
CA ARG A 116 0.83 -8.37 -4.27
C ARG A 116 1.49 -7.57 -5.38
N LEU A 117 2.57 -6.88 -5.02
CA LEU A 117 3.35 -6.07 -5.94
C LEU A 117 4.70 -6.75 -6.10
N THR A 118 5.03 -7.13 -7.32
CA THR A 118 6.31 -7.78 -7.66
C THR A 118 7.14 -6.81 -8.48
N ARG A 119 8.38 -6.57 -8.03
CA ARG A 119 9.30 -5.66 -8.71
C ARG A 119 9.80 -6.30 -10.00
N ASP A 120 9.72 -5.56 -11.09
CA ASP A 120 10.45 -5.86 -12.32
C ASP A 120 11.87 -5.28 -12.22
N GLU A 121 12.88 -6.14 -12.31
CA GLU A 121 14.28 -5.74 -12.19
C GLU A 121 14.74 -4.84 -13.35
N GLN A 122 14.10 -4.94 -14.52
CA GLN A 122 14.48 -4.16 -15.69
C GLN A 122 13.97 -2.71 -15.60
N SER A 123 12.68 -2.52 -15.34
CA SER A 123 12.06 -1.19 -15.24
C SER A 123 12.14 -0.58 -13.84
N LYS A 124 12.45 -1.38 -12.82
CA LYS A 124 12.38 -1.05 -11.38
C LYS A 124 10.97 -0.69 -10.90
N ALA A 125 9.95 -0.87 -11.74
CA ALA A 125 8.54 -0.68 -11.41
C ALA A 125 7.91 -1.97 -10.88
N TYR A 126 6.74 -1.85 -10.25
CA TYR A 126 6.02 -2.99 -9.70
C TYR A 126 4.83 -3.37 -10.56
N HIS A 127 4.71 -4.67 -10.82
CA HIS A 127 3.51 -5.28 -11.38
C HIS A 127 2.54 -5.64 -10.26
N LEU A 128 1.26 -5.37 -10.49
CA LEU A 128 0.21 -5.69 -9.54
C LEU A 128 -0.44 -7.02 -9.88
N GLU A 129 -0.58 -7.85 -8.85
CA GLU A 129 -1.34 -9.08 -8.90
C GLU A 129 -2.43 -8.99 -7.83
N GLU A 130 -3.69 -9.18 -8.24
CA GLU A 130 -4.80 -9.27 -7.28
C GLU A 130 -4.60 -10.51 -6.41
N SER A 131 -4.67 -10.31 -5.10
CA SER A 131 -4.69 -11.40 -4.12
C SER A 131 -6.12 -11.95 -4.05
N LEU A 132 -6.60 -12.57 -5.12
CA LEU A 132 -7.92 -13.22 -5.15
C LEU A 132 -7.92 -14.42 -4.20
N PRO A 133 -8.98 -14.63 -3.39
CA PRO A 133 -9.37 -15.99 -3.05
C PRO A 133 -9.89 -16.62 -4.36
N ASP A 134 -9.31 -17.74 -4.80
CA ASP A 134 -9.80 -18.47 -5.97
C ASP A 134 -11.33 -18.62 -5.89
N LEU A 135 -12.03 -17.96 -6.81
CA LEU A 135 -13.45 -18.22 -7.06
C LEU A 135 -13.52 -19.65 -7.61
N VAL A 136 -13.95 -20.58 -6.77
CA VAL A 136 -14.34 -21.92 -7.20
C VAL A 136 -15.46 -21.73 -8.23
N SER A 137 -15.15 -21.96 -9.50
CA SER A 137 -16.16 -22.09 -10.55
C SER A 137 -17.10 -23.25 -10.19
N PRO A 138 -18.41 -23.11 -10.44
CA PRO A 138 -19.43 -24.10 -10.06
C PRO A 138 -19.25 -25.46 -10.75
#